data_AF-A0A699IKQ1-F1
#
_entry.id   AF-A0A699IKQ1-F1
#
_cell.length_a   1.000
_cell.length_b   1.000
_cell.length_c   1.000
_cell.angle_alpha   90.00
_cell.angle_beta   90.00
_cell.angle_gamma   90.00
#
_symmetry.space_group_name_H-M   'P 1'
#
loop_
_entity.id
_entity.type
_entity.pdbx_description
1 polymer ?
#
loop_
_entity_poly.entity_id
_entity_poly.type
_entity_poly.pdbx_seq_one_letter_code
_entity_poly.pdbx_strand_id
1 'polypeptide(L)'
;MEIIPDEEEVAIDAIPLAVKSPKIVDWKIYKEGRKSYYQIMRADGKSQMYMVISQMLTSFDKEDLEDPYKLVKAKYESTRPVDDLDLFLWGDLKTMFEPHIEDEV
;
A
#
# COMPACT_ATOMS: atom_id res chain seq x y z
N MET A 1 -61.19 0.38 10.88
CA MET A 1 -60.27 1.11 9.99
C MET A 1 -59.58 2.16 10.85
N GLU A 2 -58.31 1.97 11.13
CA GLU A 2 -57.29 3.01 10.94
C GLU A 2 -55.95 2.25 10.89
N ILE A 3 -55.35 2.26 9.72
CA ILE A 3 -54.07 1.65 9.39
C ILE A 3 -53.11 2.81 9.30
N ILE A 4 -52.18 2.90 10.25
CA ILE A 4 -50.98 3.72 10.11
C ILE A 4 -49.83 2.73 9.95
N PRO A 5 -49.33 2.47 8.73
CA PRO A 5 -47.98 1.97 8.57
C PRO A 5 -47.06 3.18 8.77
N ASP A 6 -46.49 3.31 9.96
CA ASP A 6 -45.42 4.27 10.18
C ASP A 6 -44.19 3.76 9.42
N GLU A 7 -44.08 4.31 8.22
CA GLU A 7 -42.85 4.64 7.49
C GLU A 7 -41.68 3.71 7.78
N GLU A 8 -41.58 2.68 6.93
CA GLU A 8 -40.43 2.52 6.03
C GLU A 8 -39.16 3.28 6.47
N GLU A 9 -38.58 2.89 7.61
CA GLU A 9 -37.24 3.33 7.98
C GLU A 9 -36.28 2.54 7.09
N VAL A 10 -36.10 3.11 5.90
CA VAL A 10 -35.08 2.84 4.90
C VAL A 10 -33.87 2.24 5.61
N ALA A 11 -33.69 0.92 5.43
CA ALA A 11 -32.46 0.25 5.79
C ALA A 11 -31.36 1.04 5.10
N ILE A 12 -30.65 1.83 5.89
CA ILE A 12 -29.51 2.61 5.42
C ILE A 12 -28.54 1.54 4.95
N ASP A 13 -28.46 1.38 3.62
CA ASP A 13 -27.35 0.71 2.95
C ASP A 13 -26.09 1.44 3.40
N ALA A 14 -25.55 1.00 4.53
CA ALA A 14 -24.25 1.39 5.00
C ALA A 14 -23.29 0.85 3.95
N ILE A 15 -23.01 1.68 2.94
CA ILE A 15 -21.81 1.57 2.11
C ILE A 15 -20.70 1.27 3.12
N PRO A 16 -20.05 0.09 3.08
CA PRO A 16 -19.03 -0.22 4.05
C PRO A 16 -17.98 0.89 3.92
N LEU A 17 -17.96 1.76 4.93
CA LEU A 17 -16.95 2.80 5.13
C LEU A 17 -15.63 2.15 4.77
N ALA A 18 -15.03 2.61 3.66
CA ALA A 18 -13.81 2.05 3.10
C ALA A 18 -12.87 1.74 4.27
N VAL A 19 -12.75 0.45 4.60
CA VAL A 19 -12.00 0.02 5.77
C VAL A 19 -10.57 0.33 5.40
N LYS A 20 -10.06 1.48 5.85
CA LYS A 20 -8.69 1.88 5.60
C LYS A 20 -7.82 0.69 5.91
N SER A 21 -7.05 0.30 4.91
CA SER A 21 -6.15 -0.83 4.99
C SER A 21 -5.28 -0.66 6.25
N PRO A 22 -5.22 -1.64 7.19
CA PRO A 22 -4.32 -1.54 8.33
C PRO A 22 -2.91 -1.14 7.87
N LYS A 23 -2.41 -0.07 8.50
CA LYS A 23 -1.17 0.63 8.16
C LYS A 23 -0.02 -0.35 7.98
N ILE A 24 0.78 -0.14 6.94
CA ILE A 24 2.00 -0.89 6.70
C ILE A 24 3.05 -0.42 7.71
N VAL A 25 3.66 -1.37 8.44
CA VAL A 25 4.61 -1.08 9.52
C VAL A 25 6.04 -1.45 9.15
N ASP A 26 6.23 -2.44 8.28
CA ASP A 26 7.55 -2.88 7.85
C ASP A 26 7.45 -3.65 6.52
N TRP A 27 8.60 -3.90 5.90
CA TRP A 27 8.72 -4.74 4.71
C TRP A 27 10.02 -5.53 4.72
N LYS A 28 10.01 -6.71 4.11
CA LYS A 28 11.20 -7.56 3.94
C LYS A 28 11.23 -8.17 2.55
N ILE A 29 12.43 -8.49 2.08
CA ILE A 29 12.61 -9.32 0.91
C ILE A 29 12.59 -10.78 1.36
N TYR A 30 11.65 -11.56 0.83
CA TYR A 30 11.62 -13.01 0.95
C TYR A 30 12.10 -13.64 -0.35
N LYS A 31 13.00 -14.62 -0.27
CA LYS A 31 13.54 -15.33 -1.43
C LYS A 31 13.16 -16.80 -1.36
N GLU A 32 12.50 -17.31 -2.40
CA GLU A 32 12.13 -18.71 -2.54
C GLU A 32 12.66 -19.25 -3.88
N GLY A 33 13.74 -20.01 -3.80
CA GLY A 33 14.48 -20.49 -4.97
C GLY A 33 15.01 -19.32 -5.81
N ARG A 34 14.51 -19.19 -7.05
CA ARG A 34 14.86 -18.09 -7.97
C ARG A 34 13.91 -16.90 -7.90
N LYS A 35 12.84 -17.00 -7.12
CA LYS A 35 11.83 -15.93 -6.99
C LYS A 35 12.12 -15.10 -5.75
N SER A 36 11.92 -13.80 -5.86
CA SER A 36 12.01 -12.87 -4.74
C SER A 36 10.69 -12.12 -4.61
N TYR A 37 10.31 -11.81 -3.38
CA TYR A 37 9.02 -11.23 -3.02
C TYR A 37 9.21 -10.10 -2.02
N TYR A 38 8.41 -9.05 -2.18
CA TYR A 38 8.16 -8.05 -1.15
C TYR A 38 7.16 -8.60 -0.16
N GLN A 39 7.62 -8.94 1.04
CA GLN A 39 6.74 -9.25 2.16
C GLN A 39 6.40 -7.96 2.89
N ILE A 40 5.14 -7.52 2.77
CA ILE A 40 4.60 -6.33 3.42
C ILE A 40 3.98 -6.74 4.74
N MET A 41 4.41 -6.11 5.84
CA MET A 41 3.92 -6.36 7.20
C MET A 41 2.97 -5.25 7.63
N ARG A 42 1.80 -5.62 8.15
CA ARG A 42 0.74 -4.70 8.55
C ARG A 42 0.63 -4.61 10.07
N ALA A 43 0.08 -3.51 10.55
CA ALA A 43 -0.12 -3.24 11.98
C ALA A 43 -1.05 -4.26 12.67
N ASP A 44 -1.93 -4.93 11.92
CA ASP A 44 -2.81 -5.98 12.43
C ASP A 44 -2.11 -7.35 12.58
N GLY A 45 -0.80 -7.41 12.33
CA GLY A 45 0.01 -8.62 12.41
C GLY A 45 -0.07 -9.50 11.16
N LYS A 46 -0.87 -9.13 10.15
CA LYS A 46 -0.89 -9.85 8.86
C LYS A 46 0.30 -9.44 8.00
N SER A 47 0.67 -10.35 7.10
CA SER A 47 1.65 -10.04 6.05
C SER A 47 1.20 -10.60 4.71
N GLN A 48 1.58 -9.94 3.63
CA GLN A 48 1.28 -10.36 2.27
C GLN A 48 2.52 -10.24 1.38
N MET A 49 2.66 -11.16 0.43
CA MET A 49 3.81 -11.22 -0.49
C MET A 49 3.43 -10.74 -1.89
N TYR A 50 4.27 -9.89 -2.48
CA TYR A 50 4.11 -9.37 -3.84
C TYR A 50 5.40 -9.57 -4.63
N MET A 51 5.31 -9.96 -5.90
CA MET A 51 6.52 -10.08 -6.74
C MET A 51 6.94 -8.74 -7.34
N VAL A 52 5.96 -7.87 -7.61
CA VAL A 52 6.16 -6.57 -8.28
C VAL A 52 5.26 -5.52 -7.64
N ILE A 53 5.66 -4.25 -7.72
CA ILE A 53 4.92 -3.13 -7.13
C ILE A 53 3.52 -2.97 -7.71
N SER A 54 3.32 -3.27 -8.99
CA SER A 54 1.98 -3.22 -9.61
C SER A 54 0.98 -4.17 -8.95
N GLN A 55 1.44 -5.30 -8.37
CA GLN A 55 0.57 -6.19 -7.58
C GLN A 55 0.28 -5.60 -6.19
N MET A 56 1.21 -4.86 -5.61
CA MET A 56 0.97 -4.18 -4.33
C MET A 56 -0.10 -3.09 -4.50
N LEU A 57 -0.08 -2.38 -5.62
CA LEU A 57 -1.07 -1.36 -5.98
C LEU A 57 -2.50 -1.89 -6.21
N THR A 58 -2.70 -3.20 -6.35
CA THR A 58 -4.07 -3.77 -6.38
C THR A 58 -4.66 -3.93 -4.99
N SER A 59 -3.83 -3.86 -3.95
CA SER A 59 -4.22 -4.05 -2.55
C SER A 59 -4.11 -2.78 -1.71
N PHE A 60 -3.32 -1.81 -2.18
CA PHE A 60 -2.99 -0.57 -1.47
C PHE A 60 -3.12 0.60 -2.42
N ASP A 61 -3.81 1.64 -1.98
CA ASP A 61 -3.86 2.90 -2.70
C ASP A 61 -2.56 3.68 -2.50
N LYS A 62 -2.36 4.75 -3.29
CA LYS A 62 -1.18 5.61 -3.14
C LYS A 62 -1.03 6.17 -1.72
N GLU A 63 -2.13 6.48 -1.03
CA GLU A 63 -2.11 6.96 0.36
C GLU A 63 -1.55 5.90 1.33
N ASP A 64 -1.92 4.63 1.14
CA ASP A 64 -1.41 3.52 1.98
C ASP A 64 0.10 3.31 1.82
N LEU A 65 0.65 3.67 0.65
CA LEU A 65 2.07 3.53 0.33
C LEU A 65 2.93 4.73 0.75
N GLU A 66 2.33 5.81 1.25
CA GLU A 66 3.09 7.01 1.67
C GLU A 66 4.02 6.71 2.85
N ASP A 67 3.52 5.99 3.85
CA ASP A 67 4.29 5.58 5.02
C ASP A 67 5.42 4.58 4.65
N PRO A 68 5.17 3.51 3.87
CA PRO A 68 6.22 2.66 3.29
C PRO A 68 7.27 3.44 2.52
N TYR A 69 6.87 4.41 1.69
CA TYR A 69 7.81 5.21 0.92
C TYR A 69 8.74 6.00 1.85
N LYS A 70 8.22 6.65 2.91
CA LYS A 70 9.05 7.34 3.91
C LYS A 70 10.04 6.40 4.59
N LEU A 71 9.61 5.16 4.90
CA LEU A 71 10.47 4.14 5.51
C LEU A 71 11.59 3.70 4.57
N VAL A 72 11.25 3.36 3.31
CA VAL A 72 12.20 2.96 2.27
C VAL A 72 13.18 4.10 1.97
N LYS A 73 12.67 5.33 1.86
CA LYS A 73 13.46 6.55 1.66
C LYS A 73 14.47 6.74 2.77
N ALA A 74 14.05 6.71 4.03
CA ALA A 74 14.96 6.87 5.17
C ALA A 74 16.08 5.82 5.18
N LYS A 75 15.76 4.57 4.81
CA LYS A 75 16.73 3.48 4.70
C LYS A 75 17.73 3.72 3.58
N TYR A 76 17.28 4.07 2.37
CA TYR A 76 18.14 4.16 1.19
C TYR A 76 18.76 5.54 0.93
N GLU A 77 18.28 6.60 1.58
CA GLU A 77 19.02 7.86 1.67
C GLU A 77 20.30 7.69 2.51
N SER A 78 20.24 6.84 3.54
CA SER A 78 21.37 6.62 4.46
C SER A 78 22.28 5.46 4.02
N THR A 79 21.78 4.51 3.24
CA THR A 79 22.50 3.30 2.85
C THR A 79 22.25 2.98 1.38
N ARG A 80 23.25 2.48 0.65
CA ARG A 80 22.99 2.01 -0.71
C ARG A 80 22.16 0.72 -0.65
N PRO A 81 21.11 0.58 -1.47
CA PRO A 81 20.40 -0.69 -1.60
C PRO A 81 21.36 -1.79 -2.03
N VAL A 82 21.22 -2.96 -1.41
CA VAL A 82 22.18 -4.07 -1.52
C VAL A 82 21.69 -5.12 -2.50
N ASP A 83 20.37 -5.35 -2.57
CA ASP A 83 19.75 -6.30 -3.48
C ASP A 83 19.12 -5.60 -4.71
N ASP A 84 19.12 -6.26 -5.87
CA ASP A 84 18.48 -5.74 -7.09
C ASP A 84 17.00 -5.42 -6.86
N LEU A 85 16.32 -6.22 -6.04
CA LEU A 85 14.93 -6.01 -5.68
C LEU A 85 14.74 -4.77 -4.78
N ASP A 86 15.72 -4.43 -3.94
CA ASP A 86 15.70 -3.18 -3.17
C ASP A 86 15.79 -1.97 -4.11
N LEU A 87 16.64 -2.05 -5.14
CA LEU A 87 16.79 -1.02 -6.17
C LEU A 87 15.50 -0.82 -6.96
N PHE A 88 14.84 -1.91 -7.37
CA PHE A 88 13.55 -1.84 -8.06
C PHE A 88 12.47 -1.20 -7.18
N LEU A 89 12.34 -1.63 -5.92
CA LEU A 89 11.37 -1.05 -4.98
C LEU A 89 11.60 0.44 -4.78
N TRP A 90 12.86 0.82 -4.56
CA TRP A 90 13.23 2.21 -4.37
C TRP A 90 12.94 3.05 -5.61
N GLY A 91 13.34 2.59 -6.80
CA GLY A 91 13.14 3.32 -8.06
C GLY A 91 11.67 3.53 -8.40
N ASP A 92 10.85 2.50 -8.26
CA ASP A 92 9.41 2.56 -8.55
C ASP A 92 8.69 3.48 -7.56
N LEU A 93 8.98 3.37 -6.24
CA LEU A 93 8.37 4.24 -5.24
C LEU A 93 8.81 5.70 -5.43
N LYS A 94 10.09 5.93 -5.76
CA LYS A 94 10.60 7.27 -6.08
C LYS A 94 9.84 7.87 -7.26
N THR A 95 9.61 7.10 -8.32
CA THR A 95 8.84 7.53 -9.49
C THR A 95 7.37 7.87 -9.16
N MET A 96 6.78 7.21 -8.16
CA MET A 96 5.38 7.46 -7.75
C MET A 96 5.20 8.70 -6.87
N PHE A 97 6.16 8.98 -5.99
CA PHE A 97 6.05 10.00 -4.95
C PHE A 97 6.87 11.26 -5.22
N GLU A 98 7.97 11.17 -5.97
CA GLU A 98 8.75 12.34 -6.36
C GLU A 98 8.23 12.86 -7.71
N PRO A 99 7.92 14.16 -7.81
CA PRO A 99 7.64 14.77 -9.11
C PRO A 99 8.91 14.70 -9.96
N HIS A 100 8.75 14.37 -11.24
CA HIS A 100 9.82 14.49 -12.20
C HIS A 100 10.13 15.99 -12.32
N ILE A 101 11.33 16.42 -11.89
CA ILE A 101 11.80 17.80 -12.14
C ILE A 101 12.22 17.89 -13.61
N GLU A 102 11.28 17.70 -14.52
CA GLU A 102 11.46 17.89 -15.98
C GLU A 102 10.17 18.42 -16.61
N ASP A 103 9.46 19.33 -15.93
CA ASP A 103 8.38 20.11 -16.55
C ASP A 103 8.56 21.61 -16.23
N GLU A 104 9.81 22.07 -16.36
CA GLU A 104 10.14 23.50 -16.45
C GLU A 104 11.05 23.70 -17.68
N VAL A 105 10.42 23.76 -18.87
CA VAL A 105 10.98 24.40 -20.08
C VAL A 105 9.87 25.14 -20.82
#